data_AF-A0A6M0HV68-F1
#
_entry.id   AF-A0A6M0HV68-F1
#
_cell.length_a   1.000
_cell.length_b   1.000
_cell.length_c   1.000
_cell.angle_alpha   90.00
_cell.angle_beta   90.00
_cell.angle_gamma   90.00
#
_symmetry.space_group_name_H-M   'P 1'
#
loop_
_entity.id
_entity.type
_entity.pdbx_description
1 polymer ?
#
loop_
_entity_poly.entity_id
_entity_poly.type
_entity_poly.pdbx_seq_one_letter_code
_entity_poly.pdbx_strand_id
1 'polypeptide(L)' 'MCNLYSLNKGQDAIRKAFGVDRDETGNMPPLPAIFPDQMAPVIRIADEERELTMMR' A
#
# COMPACT_ATOMS: atom_id res chain seq x y z
N MET A 1 12.99 15.95 8.05
CA MET A 1 12.70 14.53 8.37
C MET A 1 11.31 14.24 7.85
N CYS A 2 11.11 13.24 6.98
CA CYS A 2 9.78 12.93 6.42
C CYS A 2 9.16 11.75 7.19
N ASN A 3 8.36 12.06 8.20
CA ASN A 3 7.70 11.08 9.08
C ASN A 3 6.17 11.15 9.02
N LEU A 4 5.61 11.98 8.15
CA LEU A 4 4.18 12.07 7.88
C LEU A 4 3.97 12.12 6.37
N TYR A 5 3.11 11.24 5.87
CA TYR A 5 2.69 11.23 4.48
C TYR A 5 1.23 10.79 4.36
N SER A 6 0.64 11.04 3.19
CA SER A 6 -0.75 10.71 2.89
C SER A 6 -0.83 9.85 1.64
N LEU A 7 -1.67 8.82 1.66
CA LEU A 7 -2.04 8.02 0.51
C LEU A 7 -3.54 8.18 0.25
N ASN A 8 -3.85 9.08 -0.70
CA ASN A 8 -5.23 9.38 -1.11
C ASN A 8 -5.66 8.64 -2.38
N LYS A 9 -4.79 7.78 -2.94
CA LYS A 9 -5.12 6.98 -4.12
C LYS A 9 -5.77 5.67 -3.69
N GLY A 10 -6.85 5.32 -4.36
CA GLY A 10 -7.53 4.04 -4.15
C GLY A 10 -6.66 2.87 -4.59
N GLN A 11 -6.97 1.70 -4.03
CA GLN A 11 -6.27 0.44 -4.25
C GLN A 11 -6.12 0.08 -5.75
N ASP A 12 -7.21 0.20 -6.52
CA ASP A 12 -7.21 -0.08 -7.97
C ASP A 12 -6.24 0.82 -8.74
N ALA A 13 -6.10 2.10 -8.34
CA ALA A 13 -5.15 3.02 -8.96
C ALA A 13 -3.70 2.60 -8.67
N ILE A 14 -3.43 2.09 -7.47
CA ILE A 14 -2.11 1.58 -7.09
C ILE A 14 -1.80 0.29 -7.88
N ARG A 15 -2.75 -0.64 -7.95
CA ARG A 15 -2.60 -1.89 -8.72
C ARG A 15 -2.24 -1.61 -10.17
N LYS A 16 -2.97 -0.69 -10.82
CA LYS A 16 -2.73 -0.32 -12.23
C LYS A 16 -1.41 0.42 -12.42
N ALA A 17 -1.02 1.28 -11.48
CA ALA A 17 0.23 2.04 -11.58
C ALA A 17 1.48 1.17 -11.46
N PHE A 18 1.42 0.11 -10.64
CA PHE A 18 2.59 -0.71 -10.32
C PHE A 18 2.51 -2.15 -10.85
N GLY A 19 1.42 -2.52 -11.51
CA GLY A 19 1.19 -3.88 -12.01
C GLY A 19 1.23 -4.90 -10.89
N VAL A 20 0.38 -4.71 -9.88
CA VAL A 20 0.27 -5.63 -8.73
C VAL A 20 -0.55 -6.85 -9.15
N ASP A 21 0.02 -8.04 -8.96
CA ASP A 21 -0.57 -9.33 -9.34
C ASP A 21 -1.50 -9.85 -8.23
N ARG A 22 -1.09 -9.69 -6.97
CA ARG A 22 -1.81 -10.15 -5.78
C ARG A 22 -2.06 -9.00 -4.81
N ASP A 23 -3.26 -8.88 -4.29
CA ASP A 23 -3.60 -7.82 -3.34
C ASP A 23 -4.30 -8.38 -2.10
N GLU A 24 -3.65 -8.18 -0.96
CA GLU A 24 -4.10 -8.62 0.36
C GLU A 24 -4.61 -7.47 1.24
N THR A 25 -4.62 -6.23 0.75
CA THR A 25 -5.05 -5.06 1.54
C THR A 25 -6.56 -5.01 1.79
N GLY A 26 -7.35 -5.82 1.08
CA GLY A 26 -8.81 -5.87 1.27
C GLY A 26 -9.49 -4.56 0.88
N ASN A 27 -10.39 -4.03 1.74
CA ASN A 27 -11.02 -2.73 1.53
C ASN A 27 -10.13 -1.61 2.11
N MET A 28 -9.18 -1.13 1.31
CA MET A 28 -8.23 -0.11 1.74
C MET A 28 -8.92 1.26 1.89
N PRO A 29 -9.01 1.83 3.11
CA PRO A 29 -9.56 3.17 3.30
C PRO A 29 -8.59 4.23 2.75
N PRO A 30 -9.07 5.45 2.47
CA PRO A 30 -8.16 6.58 2.27
C PRO A 30 -7.30 6.78 3.51
N LEU A 31 -5.99 6.99 3.32
CA LEU A 31 -5.01 7.15 4.40
C LEU A 31 -4.46 8.59 4.38
N PRO A 32 -5.18 9.57 4.93
CA PRO A 32 -4.77 10.98 4.85
C PRO A 32 -3.55 11.31 5.72
N ALA A 33 -3.22 10.47 6.70
CA ALA A 33 -2.06 10.62 7.57
C ALA A 33 -1.53 9.25 7.99
N ILE A 34 -0.29 8.95 7.60
CA ILE A 34 0.46 7.77 8.00
C ILE A 34 1.70 8.24 8.76
N PHE A 35 1.80 7.81 10.02
CA PHE A 35 2.93 8.06 10.92
C PHE A 35 3.84 6.83 11.01
N PRO A 36 5.05 6.96 11.58
CA PRO A 36 5.90 5.80 11.84
C PRO A 36 5.17 4.83 12.77
N ASP A 37 5.45 3.54 12.62
CA ASP A 37 4.90 2.48 13.48
C ASP A 37 3.36 2.28 13.32
N GLN A 38 2.80 2.73 12.20
CA GLN A 38 1.43 2.46 11.76
C GLN A 38 1.41 1.53 10.53
N MET A 39 0.31 0.80 10.35
CA MET A 39 0.12 -0.03 9.16
C MET A 39 0.02 0.85 7.91
N ALA A 40 0.82 0.53 6.89
CA ALA A 40 0.81 1.19 5.59
C ALA A 40 0.78 0.14 4.47
N PRO A 41 0.13 0.44 3.34
CA PRO A 41 0.17 -0.45 2.18
C PRO A 41 1.55 -0.37 1.52
N VAL A 42 2.16 -1.53 1.31
CA VAL A 42 3.48 -1.69 0.72
C VAL A 42 3.37 -2.69 -0.43
N ILE A 43 4.03 -2.37 -1.53
CA ILE A 43 4.23 -3.32 -2.63
C ILE A 43 5.54 -4.04 -2.38
N ARG A 44 5.48 -5.36 -2.25
CA ARG A 44 6.66 -6.22 -2.13
C ARG A 44 6.65 -7.29 -3.23
N ILE A 45 7.82 -7.86 -3.49
CA ILE A 45 7.92 -9.05 -4.33
C ILE A 45 7.89 -10.26 -3.41
N ALA A 46 6.91 -11.14 -3.58
CA ALA A 46 6.76 -12.39 -2.84
C ALA A 46 6.38 -13.49 -3.84
N ASP A 47 7.00 -14.66 -3.75
CA ASP A 47 6.73 -15.80 -4.63
C ASP A 47 6.75 -15.45 -6.14
N GLU A 48 7.71 -14.60 -6.56
CA GLU A 48 7.87 -14.08 -7.93
C GLU A 48 6.75 -13.14 -8.43
N GLU A 49 5.78 -12.81 -7.58
CA GLU A 49 4.66 -11.92 -7.88
C GLU A 49 4.78 -10.57 -7.13
N ARG A 50 4.18 -9.52 -7.68
CA ARG A 50 4.03 -8.25 -6.97
C ARG A 50 2.79 -8.30 -6.09
N GLU A 51 3.02 -8.22 -4.79
CA GLU A 51 1.97 -8.25 -3.80
C GLU A 51 1.79 -6.88 -3.14
N LEU A 52 0.56 -6.38 -3.10
CA LEU A 52 0.17 -5.23 -2.26
C LEU A 52 -0.36 -5.76 -0.92
N THR A 53 0.33 -5.45 0.16
CA THR A 53 -0.02 -5.91 1.52
C THR A 53 0.13 -4.79 2.54
N MET A 54 -0.46 -4.95 3.72
CA MET A 54 -0.31 -3.99 4.82
C MET A 54 0.90 -4.39 5.68
N MET A 55 1.83 -3.46 5.90
CA MET A 55 3.03 -3.67 6.73
C MET A 55 3.18 -2.57 7.77
N ARG A 56 3.90 -2.86 8.86
CA ARG A 56 4.25 -1.92 9.93
C ARG A 56 5.75 -1.74 9.99
#